data_AF-G4YNU1-F1
#
_entry.id   AF-G4YNU1-F1
#
_cell.length_a   1.000
_cell.length_b   1.000
_cell.length_c   1.000
_cell.angle_alpha   90.00
_cell.angle_beta   90.00
_cell.angle_gamma   90.00
#
_symmetry.space_group_name_H-M   'P 1'
#
loop_
_entity.id
_entity.type
_entity.pdbx_description
1 polymer ?
#
loop_
_entity_poly.entity_id
_entity_poly.type
_entity_poly.pdbx_seq_one_letter_code
_entity_poly.pdbx_strand_id
1 'polypeptide(L)'
;MLQRDYGVQLAQCRFLVADNCAVNRRLATLMSVPLVGCASHRLNLAVQADMASHEEDLAAVQALMVKLRTLTQSAKLRLKTPLRPVLRQDTRWSSTFEMVRRYLQLLEFLDAEDDDLMDLLPPPAMNKRLQALYQELCDIESVSKALQGHDVDLLDVREWFDELIAVKPQYGRYIGPRANIVHNPDFEAGCYEQVKSIPPTSNVVERFFSIARVTFGHQRHGLLPRTLETILFLRQNRSYWDATTVDNLS
;
A
#
# COMPACT_ATOMS: atom_id res chain seq x y z
N MET A 1 2.17 26.69 -8.95
CA MET A 1 1.25 26.22 -7.91
C MET A 1 1.64 26.78 -6.55
N LEU A 2 2.78 26.37 -5.95
CA LEU A 2 3.22 26.84 -4.62
C LEU A 2 3.13 28.37 -4.39
N GLN A 3 3.74 29.20 -5.24
CA GLN A 3 3.74 30.66 -5.04
C GLN A 3 2.42 31.33 -5.39
N ARG A 4 1.70 30.78 -6.37
CA ARG A 4 0.45 31.35 -6.89
C ARG A 4 -0.74 31.06 -5.97
N ASP A 5 -0.77 29.85 -5.42
CA ASP A 5 -1.96 29.30 -4.77
C ASP A 5 -1.77 29.22 -3.24
N TYR A 6 -0.52 29.07 -2.77
CA TYR A 6 -0.20 28.95 -1.33
C TYR A 6 0.73 30.06 -0.83
N GLY A 7 1.18 30.97 -1.70
CA GLY A 7 2.16 32.00 -1.34
C GLY A 7 3.55 31.46 -0.95
N VAL A 8 3.82 30.17 -1.19
CA VAL A 8 5.07 29.51 -0.83
C VAL A 8 6.04 29.55 -2.01
N GLN A 9 7.22 30.11 -1.81
CA GLN A 9 8.30 30.07 -2.79
C GLN A 9 8.99 28.70 -2.78
N LEU A 10 9.47 28.26 -3.94
CA LEU A 10 10.21 26.99 -4.05
C LEU A 10 11.39 26.93 -3.08
N ALA A 11 12.08 28.07 -2.89
CA ALA A 11 13.21 28.22 -1.96
C ALA A 11 12.84 28.02 -0.48
N GLN A 12 11.55 28.04 -0.12
CA GLN A 12 11.10 27.78 1.24
C GLN A 12 10.90 26.29 1.52
N CYS A 13 10.89 25.43 0.48
CA CYS A 13 10.83 23.99 0.65
C CYS A 13 12.14 23.48 1.27
N ARG A 14 12.06 22.76 2.39
CA ARG A 14 13.23 22.26 3.11
C ARG A 14 13.62 20.83 2.72
N PHE A 15 12.65 20.00 2.40
CA PHE A 15 12.80 18.61 1.96
C PHE A 15 11.49 18.13 1.34
N LEU A 16 11.55 17.03 0.61
CA LEU A 16 10.39 16.36 0.02
C LEU A 16 10.13 15.03 0.73
N VAL A 17 8.85 14.67 0.82
CA VAL A 17 8.40 13.38 1.34
C VAL A 17 7.52 12.75 0.25
N ALA A 18 8.04 11.73 -0.45
CA ALA A 18 7.36 11.17 -1.61
C ALA A 18 7.79 9.72 -1.88
N ASP A 19 7.11 9.06 -2.83
CA ASP A 19 7.61 7.77 -3.32
C ASP A 19 8.98 7.92 -4.00
N ASN A 20 9.71 6.81 -4.07
CA ASN A 20 11.06 6.78 -4.64
C ASN A 20 11.05 6.72 -6.19
N CYS A 21 9.95 7.12 -6.84
CA CYS A 21 9.85 7.15 -8.28
C CYS A 21 10.90 8.10 -8.88
N ALA A 22 11.38 7.79 -10.09
CA ALA A 22 12.39 8.57 -10.80
C ALA A 22 12.01 10.06 -10.94
N VAL A 23 10.71 10.36 -11.09
CA VAL A 23 10.19 11.73 -11.18
C VAL A 23 10.40 12.50 -9.88
N ASN A 24 10.07 11.89 -8.74
CA ASN A 24 10.20 12.53 -7.43
C ASN A 24 11.66 12.68 -7.00
N ARG A 25 12.51 11.68 -7.31
CA ARG A 25 13.96 11.80 -7.14
C ARG A 25 14.53 12.94 -7.99
N ARG A 26 14.14 13.03 -9.26
CA ARG A 26 14.57 14.10 -10.16
C ARG A 26 14.10 15.46 -9.66
N LEU A 27 12.87 15.56 -9.17
CA LEU A 27 12.32 16.79 -8.59
C LEU A 27 13.13 17.25 -7.38
N ALA A 28 13.43 16.35 -6.44
CA ALA A 28 14.26 16.65 -5.27
C ALA A 28 15.65 17.18 -5.68
N THR A 29 16.29 16.53 -6.66
CA THR A 29 17.58 16.97 -7.21
C THR A 29 17.49 18.35 -7.85
N LEU A 30 16.46 18.62 -8.66
CA LEU A 30 16.26 19.92 -9.31
C LEU A 30 15.98 21.03 -8.30
N MET A 31 15.24 20.71 -7.23
CA MET A 31 14.96 21.63 -6.14
C MET A 31 16.15 21.81 -5.19
N SER A 32 17.18 20.97 -5.30
CA SER A 32 18.33 20.92 -4.38
C SER A 32 17.90 20.74 -2.91
N VAL A 33 16.88 19.92 -2.68
CA VAL A 33 16.38 19.58 -1.33
C VAL A 33 16.46 18.07 -1.09
N PRO A 34 16.66 17.61 0.16
CA PRO A 34 16.63 16.19 0.49
C PRO A 34 15.28 15.54 0.20
N LEU A 35 15.28 14.22 -0.05
CA LEU A 35 14.08 13.40 -0.22
C LEU A 35 14.01 12.33 0.87
N VAL A 36 12.87 12.27 1.55
CA VAL A 36 12.46 11.15 2.42
C VAL A 36 11.55 10.23 1.61
N GLY A 37 11.98 8.98 1.43
CA GLY A 37 11.26 7.99 0.62
C GLY A 37 10.03 7.37 1.30
N CYS A 38 9.03 6.97 0.51
CA CYS A 38 7.81 6.29 0.97
C CYS A 38 8.08 5.03 1.82
N ALA A 39 7.68 5.07 3.09
CA ALA A 39 7.79 3.95 4.03
C ALA A 39 6.95 2.76 3.57
N SER A 40 5.69 2.99 3.19
CA SER A 40 4.80 1.96 2.63
C SER A 40 5.38 1.31 1.38
N HIS A 41 6.02 2.11 0.51
CA HIS A 41 6.65 1.60 -0.70
C HIS A 41 7.88 0.73 -0.40
N ARG A 42 8.73 1.17 0.54
CA ARG A 42 9.90 0.39 0.98
C ARG A 42 9.49 -0.93 1.62
N LEU A 43 8.48 -0.91 2.49
CA LEU A 43 7.91 -2.11 3.09
C LEU A 43 7.34 -3.04 2.01
N ASN A 44 6.57 -2.50 1.05
CA ASN A 44 6.04 -3.30 -0.06
C ASN A 44 7.14 -4.02 -0.85
N LEU A 45 8.28 -3.37 -1.11
CA LEU A 45 9.41 -4.01 -1.80
C LEU A 45 10.07 -5.11 -0.96
N ALA A 46 10.20 -4.89 0.35
CA ALA A 46 10.74 -5.90 1.27
C ALA A 46 9.88 -7.18 1.27
N VAL A 47 8.56 -7.01 1.42
CA VAL A 47 7.61 -8.12 1.44
C VAL A 47 7.54 -8.83 0.10
N GLN A 48 7.54 -8.10 -1.01
CA GLN A 48 7.57 -8.71 -2.35
C GLN A 48 8.82 -9.57 -2.57
N ALA A 49 9.98 -9.10 -2.11
CA ALA A 49 11.22 -9.87 -2.21
C ALA A 49 11.19 -11.14 -1.34
N ASP A 50 10.57 -11.08 -0.16
CA ASP A 50 10.42 -12.22 0.75
C ASP A 50 9.46 -13.28 0.18
N MET A 51 8.29 -12.83 -0.34
CA MET A 51 7.29 -13.69 -0.96
C MET A 51 7.78 -14.38 -2.23
N ALA A 52 8.83 -13.87 -2.90
CA ALA A 52 9.38 -14.50 -4.09
C ALA A 52 9.85 -15.95 -3.83
N SER A 53 10.23 -16.27 -2.59
CA SER A 53 10.57 -17.64 -2.19
C SER A 53 9.37 -18.60 -2.12
N HIS A 54 8.15 -18.06 -2.02
CA HIS A 54 6.89 -18.81 -1.94
C HIS A 54 6.08 -18.75 -3.24
N GLU A 55 6.70 -18.29 -4.34
CA GLU A 55 5.96 -18.00 -5.57
C GLU A 55 5.28 -19.24 -6.17
N GLU A 56 5.88 -20.43 -6.05
CA GLU A 56 5.26 -21.68 -6.50
C GLU A 56 3.96 -21.99 -5.72
N ASP A 57 4.01 -21.87 -4.39
CA ASP A 57 2.85 -22.10 -3.52
C ASP A 57 1.75 -21.05 -3.80
N LEU A 58 2.13 -19.78 -4.00
CA LEU A 58 1.21 -18.69 -4.30
C LEU A 58 0.59 -18.83 -5.70
N ALA A 59 1.34 -19.30 -6.70
CA ALA A 59 0.86 -19.54 -8.04
C ALA A 59 -0.18 -20.68 -8.08
N ALA A 60 0.04 -21.74 -7.29
CA ALA A 60 -0.93 -22.84 -7.15
C ALA A 60 -2.27 -22.32 -6.57
N VAL A 61 -2.21 -21.51 -5.50
CA VAL A 61 -3.41 -20.89 -4.92
C VAL A 61 -4.10 -19.96 -5.92
N GLN A 62 -3.34 -19.17 -6.69
CA GLN A 62 -3.90 -18.30 -7.72
C GLN A 62 -4.62 -19.11 -8.80
N ALA A 63 -4.06 -20.23 -9.27
CA ALA A 63 -4.69 -21.10 -10.26
C ALA A 63 -6.01 -21.69 -9.73
N LEU A 64 -6.01 -22.18 -8.49
CA LEU A 64 -7.23 -22.64 -7.83
C LEU A 64 -8.27 -21.52 -7.70
N MET A 65 -7.87 -20.33 -7.26
CA MET A 65 -8.77 -19.17 -7.13
C MET A 65 -9.38 -18.77 -8.47
N VAL A 66 -8.63 -18.88 -9.58
CA VAL A 66 -9.16 -18.66 -10.93
C VAL A 66 -10.21 -19.72 -11.28
N LYS A 67 -9.96 -21.00 -11.01
CA LYS A 67 -10.95 -22.08 -11.25
C LYS A 67 -12.22 -21.87 -10.41
N LEU A 68 -12.10 -21.48 -9.15
CA LEU A 68 -13.25 -21.19 -8.26
C LEU A 68 -14.07 -19.98 -8.72
N ARG A 69 -13.50 -19.07 -9.53
CA ARG A 69 -14.24 -17.95 -10.14
C ARG A 69 -15.05 -18.34 -11.38
N THR A 70 -14.86 -19.53 -11.93
CA THR A 70 -15.67 -20.02 -13.06
C THR A 70 -17.14 -20.13 -12.67
N LEU A 71 -18.04 -20.01 -13.64
CA LEU A 71 -19.49 -19.98 -13.38
C LEU A 71 -19.95 -21.22 -12.60
N THR A 72 -19.52 -22.40 -13.03
CA THR A 72 -19.89 -23.69 -12.43
C THR A 72 -19.39 -23.82 -11.00
N GLN A 73 -18.10 -23.57 -10.77
CA GLN A 73 -17.49 -23.71 -9.44
C GLN A 73 -17.95 -22.60 -8.49
N SER A 74 -18.17 -21.38 -9.00
CA SER A 74 -18.74 -20.30 -8.20
C SER A 74 -20.18 -20.61 -7.79
N ALA A 75 -20.99 -21.27 -8.64
CA ALA A 75 -22.34 -21.69 -8.28
C ALA A 75 -22.32 -22.76 -7.17
N LYS A 76 -21.48 -23.79 -7.33
CA LYS A 76 -21.26 -24.83 -6.29
C LYS A 76 -20.82 -24.21 -4.97
N LEU A 77 -19.84 -23.29 -5.00
CA LEU A 77 -19.29 -22.66 -3.82
C LEU A 77 -20.33 -21.78 -3.08
N ARG A 78 -21.19 -21.07 -3.81
CA ARG A 78 -22.26 -20.23 -3.23
C ARG A 78 -23.30 -21.03 -2.45
N LEU A 79 -23.46 -22.32 -2.74
CA LEU A 79 -24.33 -23.21 -1.97
C LEU A 79 -23.72 -23.57 -0.61
N LYS A 80 -22.38 -23.56 -0.50
CA LYS A 80 -21.64 -23.92 0.71
C LYS A 80 -21.28 -22.70 1.57
N THR A 81 -20.94 -21.56 0.95
CA THR A 81 -20.48 -20.35 1.65
C THR A 81 -20.79 -19.06 0.90
N PRO A 82 -21.05 -17.93 1.60
CA PRO A 82 -21.17 -16.62 0.96
C PRO A 82 -19.83 -16.04 0.48
N LEU A 83 -18.70 -16.64 0.89
CA LEU A 83 -17.36 -16.16 0.56
C LEU A 83 -17.08 -16.30 -0.94
N ARG A 84 -16.36 -15.31 -1.51
CA ARG A 84 -15.97 -15.30 -2.92
C ARG A 84 -14.44 -15.43 -3.08
N PRO A 85 -13.94 -16.11 -4.12
CA PRO A 85 -12.51 -16.12 -4.41
C PRO A 85 -11.95 -14.72 -4.64
N VAL A 86 -10.70 -14.49 -4.23
CA VAL A 86 -9.96 -13.25 -4.44
C VAL A 86 -8.72 -13.59 -5.27
N LEU A 87 -8.40 -12.76 -6.26
CA LEU A 87 -7.17 -12.91 -7.04
C LEU A 87 -6.14 -11.90 -6.57
N ARG A 88 -4.87 -12.32 -6.57
CA ARG A 88 -3.76 -11.38 -6.34
C ARG A 88 -3.51 -10.50 -7.57
N GLN A 89 -2.94 -9.33 -7.31
CA GLN A 89 -2.34 -8.42 -8.28
C GLN A 89 -0.83 -8.40 -8.02
N ASP A 90 -0.03 -8.68 -9.05
CA ASP A 90 1.42 -8.92 -8.89
C ASP A 90 2.18 -7.72 -8.30
N THR A 91 1.66 -6.50 -8.47
CA THR A 91 2.33 -5.27 -8.01
C THR A 91 2.05 -4.90 -6.54
N ARG A 92 1.14 -5.59 -5.84
CA ARG A 92 0.71 -5.21 -4.48
C ARG A 92 0.63 -6.44 -3.57
N TRP A 93 1.53 -6.53 -2.60
CA TRP A 93 1.59 -7.67 -1.70
C TRP A 93 0.29 -7.84 -0.87
N SER A 94 -0.41 -6.74 -0.53
CA SER A 94 -1.67 -6.79 0.20
C SER A 94 -2.77 -7.58 -0.53
N SER A 95 -2.75 -7.61 -1.86
CA SER A 95 -3.67 -8.46 -2.64
C SER A 95 -3.32 -9.94 -2.54
N THR A 96 -2.04 -10.27 -2.40
CA THR A 96 -1.56 -11.63 -2.16
C THR A 96 -1.94 -12.07 -0.75
N PHE A 97 -1.77 -11.21 0.25
CA PHE A 97 -2.25 -11.44 1.62
C PHE A 97 -3.75 -11.74 1.66
N GLU A 98 -4.59 -10.92 1.03
CA GLU A 98 -6.04 -11.13 1.00
C GLU A 98 -6.43 -12.39 0.22
N MET A 99 -5.69 -12.76 -0.84
CA MET A 99 -5.89 -14.03 -1.56
C MET A 99 -5.59 -15.22 -0.64
N VAL A 100 -4.43 -15.25 0.02
CA VAL A 100 -4.06 -16.35 0.92
C VAL A 100 -5.02 -16.44 2.10
N ARG A 101 -5.39 -15.31 2.70
CA ARG A 101 -6.42 -15.23 3.74
C ARG A 101 -7.73 -15.86 3.27
N ARG A 102 -8.21 -15.47 2.07
CA ARG A 102 -9.45 -16.00 1.50
C ARG A 102 -9.32 -17.49 1.21
N TYR A 103 -8.17 -17.94 0.73
CA TYR A 103 -7.90 -19.35 0.46
C TYR A 103 -8.06 -20.20 1.70
N LEU A 104 -7.41 -19.82 2.80
CA LEU A 104 -7.47 -20.54 4.07
C LEU A 104 -8.89 -20.62 4.64
N GLN A 105 -9.71 -19.58 4.43
CA GLN A 105 -11.13 -19.59 4.80
C GLN A 105 -11.99 -20.48 3.89
N LEU A 106 -11.62 -20.61 2.61
CA LEU A 106 -12.36 -21.43 1.66
C LEU A 106 -12.03 -22.92 1.80
N LEU A 107 -10.86 -23.27 2.35
CA LEU A 107 -10.31 -24.62 2.39
C LEU A 107 -11.29 -25.65 2.97
N GLU A 108 -12.07 -25.29 4.00
CA GLU A 108 -13.06 -26.18 4.62
C GLU A 108 -14.29 -26.47 3.75
N PHE A 109 -14.55 -25.63 2.75
CA PHE A 109 -15.70 -25.76 1.84
C PHE A 109 -15.33 -26.42 0.50
N LEU A 110 -14.04 -26.58 0.23
CA LEU A 110 -13.56 -27.20 -1.00
C LEU A 110 -13.77 -28.71 -0.94
N ASP A 111 -14.28 -29.24 -2.04
CA ASP A 111 -14.57 -30.66 -2.18
C ASP A 111 -13.34 -31.37 -2.72
N ALA A 112 -12.73 -32.25 -1.91
CA ALA A 112 -11.56 -33.01 -2.32
C ALA A 112 -11.89 -34.08 -3.37
N GLU A 113 -13.16 -34.45 -3.49
CA GLU A 113 -13.65 -35.46 -4.43
C GLU A 113 -14.14 -34.84 -5.76
N ASP A 114 -14.13 -33.51 -5.90
CA ASP A 114 -14.48 -32.85 -7.16
C ASP A 114 -13.33 -33.02 -8.17
N ASP A 115 -13.53 -33.88 -9.17
CA ASP A 115 -12.58 -34.15 -10.26
C ASP A 115 -12.09 -32.86 -10.96
N ASP A 116 -12.91 -31.81 -11.00
CA ASP A 116 -12.52 -30.50 -11.57
C ASP A 116 -11.50 -29.73 -10.72
N LEU A 117 -11.41 -30.04 -9.42
CA LEU A 117 -10.59 -29.35 -8.44
C LEU A 117 -9.43 -30.20 -7.92
N MET A 118 -9.52 -31.52 -8.02
CA MET A 118 -8.54 -32.48 -7.48
C MET A 118 -7.10 -32.15 -7.90
N ASP A 119 -6.89 -31.86 -9.20
CA ASP A 119 -5.57 -31.51 -9.76
C ASP A 119 -5.05 -30.13 -9.33
N LEU A 120 -5.95 -29.26 -8.83
CA LEU A 120 -5.64 -27.89 -8.43
C LEU A 120 -5.58 -27.71 -6.91
N LEU A 121 -5.97 -28.72 -6.12
CA LEU A 121 -5.96 -28.62 -4.66
C LEU A 121 -4.52 -28.68 -4.14
N PRO A 122 -4.07 -27.64 -3.42
CA PRO A 122 -2.75 -27.65 -2.81
C PRO A 122 -2.59 -28.84 -1.84
N PRO A 123 -1.45 -29.55 -1.89
CA PRO A 123 -1.21 -30.68 -1.00
C PRO A 123 -1.10 -30.21 0.47
N PRO A 124 -1.34 -31.10 1.45
CA PRO A 124 -1.29 -30.72 2.87
C PRO A 124 0.02 -30.06 3.32
N ALA A 125 1.15 -30.44 2.72
CA ALA A 125 2.44 -29.82 2.98
C ALA A 125 2.51 -28.36 2.51
N MET A 126 1.93 -28.05 1.35
CA MET A 126 1.83 -26.68 0.82
C MET A 126 0.90 -25.85 1.70
N ASN A 127 -0.21 -26.42 2.17
CA ASN A 127 -1.12 -25.74 3.09
C ASN A 127 -0.45 -25.34 4.41
N LYS A 128 0.40 -26.21 4.96
CA LYS A 128 1.19 -25.87 6.15
C LYS A 128 2.16 -24.72 5.89
N ARG A 129 2.84 -24.70 4.74
CA ARG A 129 3.73 -23.58 4.35
C ARG A 129 2.97 -22.27 4.16
N LEU A 130 1.82 -22.32 3.49
CA LEU A 130 0.95 -21.15 3.26
C LEU A 130 0.37 -20.61 4.57
N GLN A 131 0.03 -21.48 5.54
CA GLN A 131 -0.39 -21.05 6.87
C GLN A 131 0.73 -20.35 7.62
N ALA A 132 1.95 -20.87 7.59
CA ALA A 132 3.11 -20.22 8.20
C ALA A 132 3.37 -18.84 7.56
N LEU A 133 3.38 -18.77 6.22
CA LEU A 133 3.51 -17.51 5.49
C LEU A 133 2.39 -16.53 5.86
N TYR A 134 1.14 -16.99 5.97
CA TYR A 134 0.02 -16.14 6.33
C TYR A 134 0.19 -15.52 7.72
N GLN A 135 0.68 -16.29 8.70
CA GLN A 135 0.94 -15.76 10.05
C GLN A 135 2.05 -14.69 10.02
N GLU A 136 3.14 -14.93 9.29
CA GLU A 136 4.21 -13.93 9.13
C GLU A 136 3.71 -12.64 8.47
N LEU A 137 2.84 -12.76 7.46
CA LEU A 137 2.27 -11.60 6.79
C LEU A 137 1.25 -10.83 7.65
N CYS A 138 0.63 -11.45 8.67
CA CYS A 138 -0.30 -10.76 9.58
C CYS A 138 0.40 -9.67 10.38
N ASP A 139 1.59 -9.96 10.91
CA ASP A 139 2.38 -8.99 11.68
C ASP A 139 2.81 -7.82 10.78
N ILE A 140 3.23 -8.13 9.55
CA ILE A 140 3.62 -7.12 8.57
C ILE A 140 2.42 -6.28 8.11
N GLU A 141 1.23 -6.89 7.97
CA GLU A 141 -0.01 -6.19 7.65
C GLU A 141 -0.45 -5.25 8.78
N SER A 142 -0.19 -5.61 10.04
CA SER A 142 -0.38 -4.72 11.17
C SER A 142 0.48 -3.46 11.02
N VAL A 143 1.78 -3.61 10.76
CA VAL A 143 2.70 -2.47 10.53
C VAL A 143 2.27 -1.66 9.32
N SER A 144 1.93 -2.31 8.21
CA SER A 144 1.44 -1.64 6.99
C SER A 144 0.19 -0.79 7.22
N LYS A 145 -0.74 -1.25 8.06
CA LYS A 145 -1.92 -0.49 8.48
C LYS A 145 -1.57 0.62 9.46
N ALA A 146 -0.64 0.36 10.38
CA ALA A 146 -0.14 1.38 11.31
C ALA A 146 0.47 2.54 10.53
N LEU A 147 1.30 2.28 9.52
CA LEU A 147 1.85 3.29 8.58
C LEU A 147 0.78 4.14 7.89
N GLN A 148 -0.47 3.66 7.79
CA GLN A 148 -1.62 4.36 7.21
C GLN A 148 -2.43 5.19 8.21
N GLY A 149 -2.02 5.18 9.48
CA GLY A 149 -2.58 6.01 10.54
C GLY A 149 -2.36 7.51 10.30
N HIS A 150 -3.19 8.32 10.96
CA HIS A 150 -3.10 9.78 10.89
C HIS A 150 -2.09 10.37 11.90
N ASP A 151 -1.83 9.64 12.99
CA ASP A 151 -1.01 10.07 14.12
C ASP A 151 0.29 9.26 14.19
N VAL A 152 0.97 9.14 13.05
CA VAL A 152 2.25 8.44 12.96
C VAL A 152 3.32 9.42 12.58
N ASP A 153 4.46 9.39 13.27
CA ASP A 153 5.63 10.17 12.93
C ASP A 153 6.76 9.30 12.35
N LEU A 154 7.86 9.94 11.92
CA LEU A 154 9.00 9.21 11.36
C LEU A 154 9.69 8.31 12.39
N LEU A 155 9.69 8.67 13.67
CA LEU A 155 10.31 7.87 14.73
C LEU A 155 9.55 6.56 14.93
N ASP A 156 8.21 6.61 14.99
CA ASP A 156 7.37 5.41 15.06
C ASP A 156 7.69 4.43 13.93
N VAL A 157 7.86 4.95 12.71
CA VAL A 157 8.21 4.14 11.54
C VAL A 157 9.59 3.55 11.64
N ARG A 158 10.55 4.28 12.23
CA ARG A 158 11.90 3.77 12.45
C ARG A 158 11.88 2.63 13.44
N GLU A 159 11.19 2.80 14.57
CA GLU A 159 11.02 1.77 15.60
C GLU A 159 10.39 0.50 15.01
N TRP A 160 9.26 0.62 14.30
CA TRP A 160 8.62 -0.53 13.64
C TRP A 160 9.51 -1.20 12.60
N PHE A 161 10.28 -0.41 11.83
CA PHE A 161 11.21 -0.98 10.85
C PHE A 161 12.40 -1.67 11.52
N ASP A 162 12.93 -1.15 12.62
CA ASP A 162 14.02 -1.79 13.36
C ASP A 162 13.56 -3.10 14.01
N GLU A 163 12.34 -3.15 14.57
CA GLU A 163 11.74 -4.39 15.06
C GLU A 163 11.56 -5.41 13.93
N LEU A 164 11.04 -4.99 12.77
CA LEU A 164 10.91 -5.87 11.61
C LEU A 164 12.27 -6.38 11.10
N ILE A 165 13.31 -5.53 11.11
CA ILE A 165 14.67 -5.92 10.72
C ILE A 165 15.27 -6.89 11.75
N ALA A 166 14.99 -6.71 13.04
CA ALA A 166 15.45 -7.62 14.08
C ALA A 166 14.86 -9.03 13.90
N VAL A 167 13.59 -9.12 13.47
CA VAL A 167 12.93 -10.40 13.17
C VAL A 167 13.36 -10.96 11.80
N LYS A 168 13.46 -10.10 10.78
CA LYS A 168 13.84 -10.46 9.40
C LYS A 168 14.99 -9.58 8.90
N PRO A 169 16.26 -9.94 9.17
CA PRO A 169 17.42 -9.13 8.79
C PRO A 169 17.51 -8.79 7.30
N GLN A 170 16.95 -9.64 6.43
CA GLN A 170 16.92 -9.42 4.98
C GLN A 170 16.10 -8.16 4.59
N TYR A 171 15.17 -7.71 5.43
CA TYR A 171 14.36 -6.51 5.17
C TYR A 171 15.21 -5.24 5.25
N GLY A 172 16.34 -5.27 5.95
CA GLY A 172 17.28 -4.15 6.04
C GLY A 172 17.77 -3.64 4.69
N ARG A 173 17.74 -4.48 3.64
CA ARG A 173 18.06 -4.09 2.25
C ARG A 173 17.09 -3.07 1.65
N TYR A 174 15.89 -2.94 2.20
CA TYR A 174 14.82 -2.08 1.68
C TYR A 174 14.36 -1.04 2.71
N ILE A 175 14.14 -1.45 3.97
CA ILE A 175 13.64 -0.58 5.04
C ILE A 175 14.72 -0.08 6.00
N GLY A 176 15.97 -0.55 5.85
CA GLY A 176 17.10 -0.05 6.64
C GLY A 176 17.45 1.40 6.31
N PRO A 177 17.99 2.18 7.26
CA PRO A 177 18.29 3.61 7.08
C PRO A 177 19.32 3.88 5.98
N ARG A 178 20.18 2.90 5.69
CA ARG A 178 21.21 2.95 4.63
C ARG A 178 20.92 2.02 3.46
N ALA A 179 19.66 1.60 3.29
CA ALA A 179 19.25 0.79 2.15
C ALA A 179 19.53 1.54 0.83
N ASN A 180 19.96 0.84 -0.22
CA ASN A 180 20.28 1.45 -1.52
C ASN A 180 19.11 2.22 -2.16
N ILE A 181 17.88 1.96 -1.71
CA ILE A 181 16.69 2.66 -2.16
C ILE A 181 16.55 4.08 -1.56
N VAL A 182 17.21 4.35 -0.44
CA VAL A 182 17.21 5.63 0.27
C VAL A 182 18.02 6.65 -0.51
N HIS A 183 17.41 7.79 -0.83
CA HIS A 183 18.06 8.80 -1.67
C HIS A 183 19.11 9.62 -0.91
N ASN A 184 18.80 9.99 0.34
CA ASN A 184 19.70 10.76 1.21
C ASN A 184 19.83 10.05 2.58
N PRO A 185 20.70 9.03 2.72
CA PRO A 185 20.78 8.22 3.93
C PRO A 185 21.09 9.00 5.21
N ASP A 186 22.04 9.93 5.15
CA ASP A 186 22.43 10.73 6.32
C ASP A 186 21.31 11.68 6.75
N PHE A 187 20.54 12.21 5.79
CA PHE A 187 19.40 13.07 6.07
C PHE A 187 18.23 12.29 6.65
N GLU A 188 17.85 11.17 6.04
CA GLU A 188 16.77 10.32 6.59
C GLU A 188 17.12 9.83 8.00
N ALA A 189 18.37 9.40 8.23
CA ALA A 189 18.84 9.02 9.57
C ALA A 189 18.69 10.15 10.59
N GLY A 190 19.10 11.38 10.23
CA GLY A 190 18.95 12.56 11.10
C GLY A 190 17.49 12.98 11.32
N CYS A 191 16.61 12.78 10.34
CA CYS A 191 15.18 13.07 10.49
C CYS A 191 14.50 12.16 11.53
N TYR A 192 14.90 10.89 11.62
CA TYR A 192 14.35 9.96 12.60
C TYR A 192 14.67 10.37 14.05
N GLU A 193 15.85 10.92 14.30
CA GLU A 193 16.26 11.34 15.65
C GLU A 193 15.62 12.66 16.11
N GLN A 194 15.10 13.47 15.18
CA GLN A 194 14.80 14.87 15.44
C GLN A 194 13.33 15.27 15.36
N VAL A 195 12.42 14.42 14.84
CA VAL A 195 11.11 14.96 14.43
C VAL A 195 9.89 14.06 14.72
N LYS A 196 9.25 14.30 15.87
CA LYS A 196 7.91 13.79 16.23
C LYS A 196 6.74 14.41 15.44
N SER A 197 7.03 15.37 14.56
CA SER A 197 6.01 16.17 13.87
C SER A 197 6.01 15.99 12.35
N ILE A 198 6.87 15.12 11.80
CA ILE A 198 6.88 14.85 10.36
C ILE A 198 6.14 13.53 10.12
N PRO A 199 5.03 13.54 9.36
CA PRO A 199 4.35 12.31 9.00
C PRO A 199 5.24 11.48 8.06
N PRO A 200 5.31 10.15 8.26
CA PRO A 200 6.36 9.31 7.71
C PRO A 200 6.24 9.01 6.23
N THR A 201 5.06 9.21 5.62
CA THR A 201 4.88 9.44 4.17
C THR A 201 3.42 9.52 3.79
N SER A 202 3.18 10.29 2.71
CA SER A 202 2.28 10.06 1.58
C SER A 202 0.84 9.62 1.79
N ASN A 203 0.35 8.98 2.85
CA ASN A 203 -1.05 8.48 2.83
C ASN A 203 -2.10 9.58 2.61
N VAL A 204 -1.87 10.80 3.09
CA VAL A 204 -2.71 11.96 2.71
C VAL A 204 -2.56 12.29 1.22
N VAL A 205 -1.34 12.26 0.68
CA VAL A 205 -1.01 12.56 -0.72
C VAL A 205 -1.41 11.42 -1.69
N GLU A 206 -1.24 10.15 -1.34
CA GLU A 206 -1.69 8.94 -2.02
C GLU A 206 -3.21 8.78 -1.95
N ARG A 207 -3.85 9.06 -0.80
CA ARG A 207 -5.31 9.20 -0.73
C ARG A 207 -5.77 10.38 -1.59
N PHE A 208 -5.07 11.51 -1.55
CA PHE A 208 -5.34 12.66 -2.41
C PHE A 208 -5.20 12.30 -3.89
N PHE A 209 -4.14 11.59 -4.30
CA PHE A 209 -3.95 11.14 -5.68
C PHE A 209 -4.95 10.05 -6.07
N SER A 210 -5.37 9.19 -5.14
CA SER A 210 -6.46 8.23 -5.34
C SER A 210 -7.81 8.94 -5.54
N ILE A 211 -8.12 9.91 -4.69
CA ILE A 211 -9.29 10.78 -4.80
C ILE A 211 -9.22 11.57 -6.12
N ALA A 212 -8.05 12.10 -6.48
CA ALA A 212 -7.80 12.79 -7.72
C ALA A 212 -8.05 11.87 -8.90
N ARG A 213 -7.52 10.64 -8.88
CA ARG A 213 -7.75 9.64 -9.92
C ARG A 213 -9.23 9.30 -10.10
N VAL A 214 -9.98 9.12 -9.01
CA VAL A 214 -11.43 8.87 -9.05
C VAL A 214 -12.18 10.09 -9.59
N THR A 215 -11.84 11.29 -9.10
CA THR A 215 -12.42 12.56 -9.55
C THR A 215 -12.17 12.78 -11.05
N PHE A 216 -10.96 12.47 -11.52
CA PHE A 216 -10.56 12.52 -12.92
C PHE A 216 -11.33 11.50 -13.76
N GLY A 217 -11.46 10.26 -13.27
CA GLY A 217 -12.10 9.15 -13.97
C GLY A 217 -13.55 9.42 -14.33
N HIS A 218 -14.30 10.13 -13.47
CA HIS A 218 -15.70 10.47 -13.70
C HIS A 218 -15.90 11.65 -14.67
N GLN A 219 -14.90 12.52 -14.87
CA GLN A 219 -15.07 13.83 -15.53
C GLN A 219 -14.04 14.11 -16.64
N ARG A 220 -13.48 13.04 -17.23
CA ARG A 220 -12.33 13.04 -18.15
C ARG A 220 -12.38 13.98 -19.36
N HIS A 221 -13.53 14.53 -19.74
CA HIS A 221 -13.69 15.28 -20.99
C HIS A 221 -14.14 16.73 -20.85
N GLY A 222 -14.26 17.29 -19.63
CA GLY A 222 -14.87 18.63 -19.49
C GLY A 222 -14.32 19.55 -18.39
N LEU A 223 -13.39 19.09 -17.55
CA LEU A 223 -12.87 19.92 -16.45
C LEU A 223 -11.64 20.72 -16.86
N LEU A 224 -11.71 22.04 -16.66
CA LEU A 224 -10.53 22.90 -16.66
C LEU A 224 -9.65 22.57 -15.45
N PRO A 225 -8.30 22.69 -15.57
CA PRO A 225 -7.38 22.40 -14.47
C PRO A 225 -7.71 23.11 -13.15
N ARG A 226 -8.17 24.36 -13.22
CA ARG A 226 -8.61 25.12 -12.03
C ARG A 226 -9.84 24.54 -11.35
N THR A 227 -10.82 24.07 -12.12
CA THR A 227 -12.05 23.48 -11.56
C THR A 227 -11.73 22.17 -10.85
N LEU A 228 -10.84 21.36 -11.43
CA LEU A 228 -10.35 20.15 -10.79
C LEU A 228 -9.62 20.47 -9.47
N GLU A 229 -8.75 21.47 -9.48
CA GLU A 229 -8.02 21.92 -8.29
C GLU A 229 -8.97 22.37 -7.17
N THR A 230 -10.00 23.17 -7.48
CA THR A 230 -11.03 23.56 -6.51
C THR A 230 -11.77 22.36 -5.93
N ILE A 231 -12.18 21.40 -6.77
CA ILE A 231 -12.87 20.19 -6.31
C ILE A 231 -11.99 19.36 -5.38
N LEU A 232 -10.71 19.20 -5.71
CA LEU A 232 -9.76 18.45 -4.89
C LEU A 232 -9.46 19.17 -3.58
N PHE A 233 -9.29 20.49 -3.62
CA PHE A 233 -9.10 21.32 -2.43
C PHE A 233 -10.29 21.19 -1.46
N LEU A 234 -11.52 21.33 -1.95
CA LEU A 234 -12.73 21.18 -1.15
C LEU A 234 -12.83 19.76 -0.57
N ARG A 235 -12.63 18.72 -1.39
CA ARG A 235 -12.69 17.32 -0.92
C ARG A 235 -11.65 16.99 0.14
N GLN A 236 -10.43 17.50 0.00
CA GLN A 236 -9.35 17.26 0.96
C GLN A 236 -9.57 17.99 2.28
N ASN A 237 -10.23 19.15 2.24
CA ASN A 237 -10.48 20.00 3.40
C ASN A 237 -11.93 19.89 3.92
N ARG A 238 -12.62 18.77 3.68
CA ARG A 238 -14.04 18.59 4.03
C ARG A 238 -14.38 18.84 5.51
N SER A 239 -13.42 18.70 6.41
CA SER A 239 -13.59 19.04 7.83
C SER A 239 -13.68 20.53 8.13
N TYR A 240 -13.25 21.39 7.19
CA TYR A 240 -13.19 22.84 7.36
C TYR A 240 -14.41 23.58 6.78
N TRP A 241 -15.33 22.87 6.14
CA TRP A 241 -16.52 23.48 5.55
C TRP A 241 -17.70 22.51 5.58
N ASP A 242 -18.87 23.05 5.87
CA ASP A 242 -20.17 22.39 5.80
C ASP A 242 -21.16 23.27 5.03
N ALA A 243 -22.39 22.79 4.83
CA ALA A 243 -23.42 23.55 4.11
C ALA A 243 -23.65 24.94 4.74
N THR A 244 -23.63 25.01 6.07
CA THR A 244 -23.73 26.24 6.86
C THR A 244 -22.58 27.22 6.60
N THR A 245 -21.36 26.74 6.42
CA THR A 245 -20.18 27.56 6.10
C THR A 245 -20.29 28.19 4.71
N VAL A 246 -20.87 27.45 3.75
CA VAL A 246 -21.07 27.92 2.37
C VAL A 246 -22.24 28.91 2.29
N ASP A 247 -23.34 28.65 3.00
CA ASP A 247 -24.50 29.55 3.06
C ASP A 247 -24.18 30.90 3.73
N ASN A 248 -23.21 30.94 4.64
CA ASN A 248 -22.74 32.18 5.27
C ASN A 248 -21.82 33.03 4.37
N LEU A 249 -21.40 32.52 3.21
CA LEU A 249 -20.55 33.22 2.24
C LEU A 249 -21.31 33.75 1.01
N SER A 250 -22.60 33.42 0.88
CA SER A 250 -23.53 33.94 -0.14
C SER A 250 -24.35 35.12 0.35
#